data_AF-X1SZB4-F1
#
_entry.id   AF-X1SZB4-F1
#
_cell.length_a   1.000
_cell.length_b   1.000
_cell.length_c   1.000
_cell.angle_alpha   90.00
_cell.angle_beta   90.00
_cell.angle_gamma   90.00
#
_symmetry.space_group_name_H-M   'P 1'
#
loop_
_entity.id
_entity.type
_entity.pdbx_description
1 polymer ?
#
loop_
_entity_poly.entity_id
_entity_poly.type
_entity_poly.pdbx_seq_one_letter_code
_entity_poly.pdbx_strand_id
1 'polypeptide(L)'
;RYPRIIEEGSRSDLLINNTDFAPTIIELAGGEVPEYMQGRSFKRTMEGRKENEWRTETYYRYWMHMAHKLGNPAHFGIRTNKYKLIFFYGSETKVKKASRGDK
;
A
#
# COMPACT_ATOMS: atom_id res chain seq x y z
N ARG A 1 -21.02 -6.48 -0.57
CA ARG A 1 -21.73 -5.17 -0.53
C ARG A 1 -22.49 -5.10 0.78
N TYR A 2 -22.50 -3.94 1.47
CA TYR A 2 -23.17 -3.79 2.76
C TYR A 2 -24.06 -2.52 2.75
N PRO A 3 -25.27 -2.62 2.16
CA PRO A 3 -26.11 -1.45 1.84
C PRO A 3 -26.57 -0.61 3.04
N ARG A 4 -26.53 -1.18 4.25
CA ARG A 4 -26.92 -0.48 5.48
C ARG A 4 -25.96 0.67 5.80
N ILE A 5 -24.69 0.55 5.43
CA ILE A 5 -23.66 1.54 5.76
C ILE A 5 -23.01 2.16 4.52
N ILE A 6 -22.89 1.39 3.43
CA ILE A 6 -22.26 1.87 2.18
C ILE A 6 -23.36 2.37 1.24
N GLU A 7 -23.29 3.66 0.92
CA GLU A 7 -24.10 4.27 -0.13
C GLU A 7 -23.80 3.62 -1.49
N GLU A 8 -24.85 3.30 -2.24
CA GLU A 8 -24.72 2.69 -3.56
C GLU A 8 -23.98 3.62 -4.53
N GLY A 9 -23.06 3.06 -5.32
CA GLY A 9 -22.29 3.82 -6.31
C GLY A 9 -21.16 4.67 -5.72
N SER A 10 -20.98 4.70 -4.39
CA SER A 10 -19.87 5.39 -3.75
C SER A 10 -18.50 4.91 -4.24
N ARG A 11 -17.55 5.85 -4.30
CA ARG A 11 -16.16 5.62 -4.67
C ARG A 11 -15.24 6.31 -3.66
N SER A 12 -14.05 5.74 -3.48
CA SER A 12 -13.04 6.30 -2.57
C SER A 12 -11.66 6.14 -3.18
N ASP A 13 -10.86 7.21 -3.08
CA ASP A 13 -9.43 7.22 -3.44
C ASP A 13 -8.53 6.87 -2.24
N LEU A 14 -9.12 6.36 -1.15
CA LEU A 14 -8.39 6.03 0.07
C LEU A 14 -7.30 4.99 -0.21
N LEU A 15 -6.08 5.27 0.26
CA LEU A 15 -4.95 4.35 0.19
C LEU A 15 -5.12 3.20 1.18
N ILE A 16 -5.71 2.10 0.71
CA ILE A 16 -5.90 0.87 1.48
C ILE A 16 -4.88 -0.20 1.12
N ASN A 17 -4.55 -1.02 2.12
CA ASN A 17 -3.71 -2.21 2.02
C ASN A 17 -4.54 -3.45 2.34
N ASN A 18 -4.06 -4.61 1.90
CA ASN A 18 -4.65 -5.90 2.28
C ASN A 18 -4.70 -6.11 3.80
N THR A 19 -3.76 -5.55 4.55
CA THR A 19 -3.71 -5.61 6.02
C THR A 19 -4.87 -4.89 6.70
N ASP A 20 -5.60 -4.02 6.01
CA ASP A 20 -6.71 -3.23 6.57
C ASP A 20 -8.05 -3.98 6.63
N PHE A 21 -8.18 -5.08 5.87
CA PHE A 21 -9.44 -5.82 5.84
C PHE A 21 -9.76 -6.47 7.19
N ALA A 22 -8.78 -7.12 7.82
CA ALA A 22 -8.97 -7.76 9.13
C ALA A 22 -9.46 -6.77 10.22
N PRO A 23 -8.78 -5.63 10.48
CA PRO A 23 -9.25 -4.67 11.48
C PRO A 23 -10.62 -4.07 11.12
N THR A 24 -10.91 -3.86 9.83
CA THR A 24 -12.24 -3.38 9.40
C THR A 24 -13.34 -4.40 9.70
N ILE A 25 -13.11 -5.68 9.42
CA ILE A 25 -14.10 -6.74 9.70
C ILE A 25 -14.34 -6.88 11.20
N ILE A 26 -13.29 -6.82 12.01
CA ILE A 26 -13.40 -6.87 13.49
C ILE A 26 -14.28 -5.71 13.99
N GLU A 27 -14.00 -4.48 13.57
CA GLU A 27 -14.76 -3.31 14.02
C GLU A 27 -16.22 -3.33 13.51
N LEU A 28 -16.46 -3.83 12.29
CA LEU A 28 -17.81 -4.02 11.76
C LEU A 28 -18.60 -5.07 12.54
N ALA A 29 -17.93 -6.08 13.08
CA ALA A 29 -18.53 -7.09 13.96
C ALA A 29 -18.73 -6.59 15.41
N GLY A 30 -18.28 -5.36 15.73
CA GLY A 30 -18.37 -4.79 17.08
C GLY A 30 -17.24 -5.22 18.02
N GLY A 31 -16.17 -5.82 17.49
CA GLY A 31 -14.99 -6.19 18.28
C GLY A 31 -13.96 -5.06 18.39
N GLU A 32 -13.00 -5.25 19.28
CA GLU A 32 -11.86 -4.35 19.45
C GLU A 32 -10.68 -4.80 18.57
N VAL A 33 -10.10 -3.87 17.81
CA VAL A 33 -8.95 -4.14 16.95
C VAL A 33 -7.69 -4.26 17.80
N PRO A 34 -6.95 -5.38 17.77
CA PRO A 34 -5.71 -5.52 18.53
C PRO A 34 -4.61 -4.56 18.06
N GLU A 35 -3.84 -3.99 19.00
CA GLU A 35 -2.78 -3.02 18.72
C GLU A 35 -1.63 -3.56 17.85
N TYR A 36 -1.42 -4.88 17.83
CA TYR A 36 -0.37 -5.49 17.02
C TYR A 36 -0.70 -5.51 15.51
N MET A 37 -1.95 -5.24 15.13
CA MET A 37 -2.33 -5.22 13.72
C MET A 37 -1.70 -4.02 13.03
N GLN A 38 -1.02 -4.28 11.93
CA GLN A 38 -0.36 -3.21 11.15
C GLN A 38 -1.35 -2.41 10.26
N GLY A 39 -2.50 -3.01 9.95
CA GLY A 39 -3.58 -2.35 9.21
C GLY A 39 -4.43 -1.47 10.11
N ARG A 40 -5.31 -0.67 9.51
CA ARG A 40 -6.29 0.16 10.22
C ARG A 40 -7.66 -0.04 9.60
N SER A 41 -8.69 0.04 10.41
CA SER A 41 -10.06 -0.03 9.91
C SER A 41 -10.40 1.19 9.06
N PHE A 42 -11.08 0.98 7.92
CA PHE A 42 -11.61 2.06 7.06
C PHE A 42 -13.14 2.16 7.16
N LYS A 43 -13.72 1.70 8.28
CA LYS A 43 -15.17 1.71 8.51
C LYS A 43 -15.77 3.11 8.39
N ARG A 44 -15.09 4.16 8.85
CA ARG A 44 -15.61 5.53 8.76
C ARG A 44 -15.82 5.92 7.30
N THR A 45 -14.89 5.57 6.42
CA THR A 45 -15.01 5.78 4.96
C THR A 45 -16.19 5.00 4.38
N MET A 46 -16.42 3.77 4.83
CA MET A 46 -17.60 2.99 4.42
C MET A 46 -18.91 3.68 4.79
N GLU A 47 -18.93 4.41 5.91
CA GLU A 47 -20.07 5.21 6.40
C GLU A 47 -20.10 6.64 5.83
N GLY A 48 -19.30 6.94 4.80
CA GLY A 48 -19.24 8.26 4.16
C GLY A 48 -18.49 9.33 4.97
N ARG A 49 -17.75 8.95 6.00
CA ARG A 49 -16.99 9.84 6.90
C ARG A 49 -15.50 9.81 6.58
N LYS A 50 -14.81 10.92 6.82
CA LYS A 50 -13.34 11.00 6.66
C LYS A 50 -12.64 10.21 7.78
N GLU A 51 -11.60 9.46 7.40
CA GLU A 51 -10.68 8.83 8.36
C GLU A 51 -9.81 9.86 9.07
N ASN A 52 -9.47 9.56 10.32
CA ASN A 52 -8.51 10.35 11.10
C ASN A 52 -7.10 9.81 10.83
N GLU A 53 -6.14 10.72 10.61
CA GLU A 53 -4.70 10.39 10.48
C GLU A 53 -4.40 9.24 9.50
N TRP A 54 -5.14 9.19 8.38
CA TRP A 54 -4.93 8.15 7.39
C TRP A 54 -3.58 8.27 6.68
N ARG A 55 -3.08 7.16 6.17
CA ARG A 55 -1.75 7.09 5.54
C ARG A 55 -1.77 7.82 4.21
N THR A 56 -0.69 8.53 3.94
CA THR A 56 -0.44 9.23 2.67
C THR A 56 0.37 8.38 1.69
N GLU A 57 0.89 7.25 2.16
CA GLU A 57 1.68 6.31 1.40
C GLU A 57 1.41 4.86 1.78
N THR A 58 1.66 3.95 0.84
CA THR A 58 1.64 2.51 1.06
C THR A 58 2.98 1.88 0.72
N TYR A 59 3.36 0.90 1.54
CA TYR A 59 4.53 0.06 1.35
C TYR A 59 4.19 -1.19 0.54
N TYR A 60 5.09 -1.55 -0.37
CA TYR A 60 5.02 -2.79 -1.13
C TYR A 60 6.38 -3.48 -1.11
N ARG A 61 6.37 -4.81 -1.02
CA ARG A 61 7.59 -5.61 -1.17
C ARG A 61 7.34 -6.91 -1.90
N TYR A 62 8.22 -7.16 -2.86
CA TYR A 62 8.37 -8.40 -3.58
C TYR A 62 9.71 -9.05 -3.23
N TRP A 63 9.66 -10.35 -2.91
CA TRP A 63 10.80 -11.10 -2.40
C TRP A 63 11.43 -12.05 -3.42
N MET A 64 10.67 -12.50 -4.41
CA MET A 64 11.05 -13.66 -5.21
C MET A 64 12.00 -13.27 -6.36
N HIS A 65 13.26 -12.99 -6.03
CA HIS A 65 14.28 -12.57 -6.98
C HIS A 65 14.52 -13.61 -8.07
N MET A 66 14.26 -13.25 -9.33
CA MET A 66 14.50 -14.08 -10.53
C MET A 66 13.82 -15.46 -10.51
N ALA A 67 12.83 -15.64 -9.64
CA ALA A 67 12.15 -16.92 -9.46
C ALA A 67 11.25 -17.27 -10.66
N HIS A 68 10.91 -18.56 -10.76
CA HIS A 68 9.92 -19.11 -11.71
C HIS A 68 10.16 -18.77 -13.19
N LYS A 69 11.42 -18.51 -13.58
CA LYS A 69 11.78 -18.08 -14.94
C LYS A 69 11.07 -16.78 -15.37
N LEU A 70 10.54 -16.01 -14.42
CA LEU A 70 9.84 -14.75 -14.67
C LEU A 70 10.81 -13.57 -14.87
N GLY A 71 12.08 -13.73 -14.47
CA GLY A 71 13.11 -12.71 -14.68
C GLY A 71 12.90 -11.39 -13.92
N ASN A 72 12.10 -11.40 -12.84
CA ASN A 72 11.77 -10.21 -12.06
C ASN A 72 12.72 -10.05 -10.86
N PRO A 73 13.47 -8.95 -10.74
CA PRO A 73 14.28 -8.71 -9.56
C PRO A 73 13.40 -8.48 -8.32
N ALA A 74 13.83 -8.96 -7.16
CA ALA A 74 13.26 -8.54 -5.89
C ALA A 74 13.33 -7.02 -5.72
N HIS A 75 12.27 -6.45 -5.16
CA HIS A 75 12.15 -5.01 -5.01
C HIS A 75 11.19 -4.65 -3.88
N PHE A 76 11.37 -3.46 -3.34
CA PHE A 76 10.35 -2.84 -2.51
C PHE A 76 10.10 -1.43 -3.00
N GLY A 77 8.98 -0.86 -2.57
CA GLY A 77 8.58 0.46 -3.03
C GLY A 77 7.58 1.10 -2.10
N ILE A 78 7.41 2.39 -2.35
CA ILE A 78 6.43 3.22 -1.67
C ILE A 78 5.57 3.89 -2.75
N ARG A 79 4.25 3.92 -2.55
CA ARG A 79 3.31 4.60 -3.45
C ARG A 79 2.49 5.63 -2.68
N THR A 80 2.43 6.85 -3.19
CA THR A 80 1.54 7.92 -2.76
C THR A 80 0.41 8.11 -3.77
N ASN A 81 -0.48 9.08 -3.54
CA ASN A 81 -1.49 9.45 -4.53
C ASN A 81 -0.91 9.98 -5.85
N LYS A 82 0.32 10.52 -5.85
CA LYS A 82 0.92 11.16 -7.03
C LYS A 82 2.09 10.39 -7.63
N TYR A 83 2.85 9.67 -6.80
CA TYR A 83 4.12 9.08 -7.21
C TYR A 83 4.28 7.65 -6.72
N LYS A 84 5.15 6.90 -7.40
CA LYS A 84 5.62 5.59 -6.98
C LYS A 84 7.14 5.57 -7.04
N LEU A 85 7.77 5.15 -5.96
CA LEU A 85 9.19 4.86 -5.87
C LEU A 85 9.38 3.35 -5.78
N ILE A 86 10.26 2.79 -6.62
CA ILE A 86 10.59 1.36 -6.62
C ILE A 86 12.10 1.22 -6.56
N PHE A 87 12.58 0.40 -5.62
CA PHE A 87 13.97 0.05 -5.46
C PHE A 87 14.18 -1.44 -5.72
N PHE A 88 14.85 -1.74 -6.85
CA PHE A 88 15.24 -3.10 -7.22
C PHE A 88 16.58 -3.43 -6.58
N TYR A 89 16.53 -4.22 -5.50
CA TYR A 89 17.72 -4.64 -4.78
C TYR A 89 18.17 -6.01 -5.33
N GLY A 90 19.31 -6.04 -6.01
CA GLY A 90 19.84 -7.22 -6.69
C GLY A 90 19.88 -7.13 -8.22
N SER A 91 19.37 -6.04 -8.81
CA SER A 91 19.72 -5.68 -10.19
C SER A 91 20.89 -4.71 -10.17
N GLU A 92 21.93 -4.94 -10.96
CA GLU A 92 22.99 -3.95 -11.15
C GLU A 92 22.37 -2.65 -11.68
N THR A 93 22.38 -1.60 -10.87
CA THR A 93 22.16 -0.25 -11.40
C THR A 93 23.37 0.09 -12.26
N LYS A 94 23.23 0.02 -13.58
CA LYS A 94 24.18 0.64 -14.51
C LYS A 94 24.11 2.15 -14.33
N VAL A 95 24.73 2.65 -13.26
CA VAL A 95 25.01 4.07 -13.12
C VAL A 95 26.08 4.34 -14.16
N LYS A 96 25.69 4.91 -15.31
CA LYS A 96 26.66 5.55 -16.20
C LYS A 96 27.38 6.57 -15.33
N LYS A 97 28.65 6.33 -15.01
CA LYS A 97 29.52 7.38 -14.47
C LYS A 97 29.39 8.54 -15.44
N ALA A 98 28.78 9.65 -15.00
CA ALA A 98 28.90 10.89 -15.73
C ALA A 98 30.40 11.15 -15.81
N SER A 99 30.96 11.07 -17.01
CA SER A 99 32.31 11.53 -17.26
C SER A 99 32.32 12.99 -16.86
N ARG A 100 32.85 13.30 -15.68
CA ARG A 100 33.36 14.64 -15.39
C ARG A 100 34.44 14.85 -16.46
N GLY A 101 34.09 15.63 -17.47
CA GLY A 101 35.07 16.22 -18.35
C GLY A 101 35.90 17.15 -17.49
N ASP A 102 37.02 16.64 -16.98
CA ASP A 102 38.10 17.49 -16.54
C ASP A 102 38.83 17.99 -17.80
N LYS A 103 39.15 19.27 -17.74
CA LYS A 103 39.68 20.14 -18.78
C LYS A 103 40.90 19.60 -19.53
#